data_AF-A0A932LA58-F1
#
_entry.id   AF-A0A932LA58-F1
#
_cell.length_a   1.000
_cell.length_b   1.000
_cell.length_c   1.000
_cell.angle_alpha   90.00
_cell.angle_beta   90.00
_cell.angle_gamma   90.00
#
_symmetry.space_group_name_H-M   'P 1'
#
loop_
_entity.id
_entity.type
_entity.pdbx_description
1 polymer ?
#
loop_
_entity_poly.entity_id
_entity_poly.type
_entity_poly.pdbx_seq_one_letter_code
_entity_poly.pdbx_strand_id
1 'polypeptide(L)'
;MASQTHAIMTLLNQIRTDEQLVLPDIQRDFVWSRDQIRLLMDSIMRGYPFGSLLFWQTRFLEVPYRKFVLDYLPSDTYVPKTKNANIPLRMVLDGQQRLQSLYIAVYGSHDCRRLYFNVTSGDSAHDTEDPEESLGATYRFEFWREDDSNRPKRLILMSRIMAWPPRTDDDRIDEVINEIGLDNDEASRARRNMRLIRQVLHQSDLVPVETIDEDASSAAYARNINEILEIFVRVNTGGTRLSRSDLMFSLLKSKWKSARLSFDELLRDVEKKGKLGLDKDFIIRGLLTVADGPPKYEVENVQRHWPTMEAAFEQFSKALRSAVDFCQSADVGIRSQSLFDASTLFPIVYYLYHHKNGSVPDDQRKPLRCFLYFLLFNDFLRRPEARIRYLRTELQKHKGKSLPLNELLDVIRVRQTHNHTCTSAEMLNSHPRLALNIAQPAVCRETLSWQEQAEVDHIFPQSKVRARFPDLVDDIGNLAYLGKLRNIRKTDQMPAEYFKSMSDDELKDEYLIDDRAVLAEDTFAAFVEARRQRIVERVIAFLGR
;
A
#
# COMPACT_ATOMS: atom_id res chain seq x y z
N MET A 1 1.13 22.40 -17.47
CA MET A 1 2.59 22.27 -17.66
C MET A 1 2.82 22.14 -19.16
N ALA A 2 3.79 22.85 -19.74
CA ALA A 2 4.10 22.67 -21.15
C ALA A 2 4.93 21.39 -21.29
N SER A 3 4.48 20.46 -22.12
CA SER A 3 5.28 19.27 -22.46
C SER A 3 6.41 19.73 -23.40
N GLN A 4 7.65 19.47 -23.01
CA GLN A 4 8.82 19.70 -23.85
C GLN A 4 9.27 18.35 -24.41
N THR A 5 9.70 18.32 -25.67
CA THR A 5 10.28 17.11 -26.26
C THR A 5 11.79 17.15 -26.18
N HIS A 6 12.41 16.02 -25.84
CA HIS A 6 13.86 15.88 -25.76
C HIS A 6 14.38 14.69 -26.58
N ALA A 7 15.62 14.82 -27.06
CA ALA A 7 16.38 13.69 -27.59
C ALA A 7 16.82 12.77 -26.46
N ILE A 8 16.84 11.46 -26.73
CA ILE A 8 17.32 10.46 -25.76
C ILE A 8 18.75 10.78 -25.34
N MET A 9 19.63 11.10 -26.30
CA MET A 9 21.03 11.41 -25.99
C MET A 9 21.19 12.63 -25.08
N THR A 10 20.30 13.63 -25.19
CA THR A 10 20.31 14.79 -24.28
C THR A 10 20.01 14.35 -22.85
N LEU A 11 19.01 13.49 -22.65
CA LEU A 11 18.65 12.97 -21.33
C LEU A 11 19.77 12.09 -20.74
N LEU A 12 20.37 11.21 -21.55
CA LEU A 12 21.46 10.34 -21.10
C LEU A 12 22.73 11.12 -20.74
N ASN A 13 23.02 12.21 -21.47
CA ASN A 13 24.14 13.10 -21.13
C ASN A 13 23.90 13.87 -19.82
N GLN A 14 22.66 14.25 -19.51
CA GLN A 14 22.33 14.85 -18.20
C GLN A 14 22.53 13.89 -17.03
N ILE A 15 22.42 12.59 -17.26
CA ILE A 15 22.75 11.55 -16.28
C ILE A 15 24.27 11.39 -16.13
N ARG A 16 24.98 11.28 -17.26
CA ARG A 16 26.40 10.92 -17.29
C ARG A 16 27.35 12.08 -16.98
N THR A 17 27.12 13.24 -17.58
CA THR A 17 28.09 14.34 -17.63
C THR A 17 27.70 15.46 -16.69
N ASP A 18 26.43 15.88 -16.71
CA ASP A 18 25.97 17.04 -15.94
C ASP A 18 25.62 16.67 -14.48
N GLU A 19 25.40 15.38 -14.21
CA GLU A 19 24.88 14.83 -12.95
C GLU A 19 23.61 15.54 -12.43
N GLN A 20 22.86 16.17 -13.34
CA GLN A 20 21.68 16.97 -13.01
C GLN A 20 20.39 16.14 -12.93
N LEU A 21 20.37 14.98 -13.59
CA LEU A 21 19.22 14.08 -13.63
C LEU A 21 19.47 12.86 -12.73
N VAL A 22 18.64 12.72 -11.71
CA VAL A 22 18.78 11.69 -10.69
C VAL A 22 17.46 10.96 -10.43
N LEU A 23 17.52 9.94 -9.58
CA LEU A 23 16.35 9.21 -9.12
C LEU A 23 16.05 9.60 -7.67
N PRO A 24 14.79 9.90 -7.32
CA PRO A 24 14.37 9.92 -5.92
C PRO A 24 14.70 8.59 -5.24
N ASP A 25 15.15 8.60 -3.99
CA ASP A 25 15.47 7.37 -3.24
C ASP A 25 14.25 6.45 -3.07
N ILE A 26 13.03 6.99 -3.19
CA ILE A 26 11.79 6.21 -3.13
C ILE A 26 11.71 5.16 -4.24
N GLN A 27 12.26 5.46 -5.40
CA GLN A 27 12.01 4.64 -6.57
C GLN A 27 12.56 3.22 -6.39
N ARG A 28 11.77 2.23 -6.80
CA ARG A 28 12.15 0.81 -6.78
C ARG A 28 13.45 0.59 -7.55
N ASP A 29 14.14 -0.48 -7.22
CA ASP A 29 15.33 -0.90 -7.96
C ASP A 29 15.05 -1.19 -9.42
N PHE A 30 16.13 -1.18 -10.19
CA PHE A 30 16.07 -1.57 -11.58
C PHE A 30 15.80 -3.08 -11.64
N VAL A 31 14.74 -3.46 -12.36
CA VAL A 31 14.24 -4.85 -12.42
C VAL A 31 14.04 -5.34 -13.86
N TRP A 32 14.36 -4.53 -14.86
CA TRP A 32 14.16 -4.92 -16.25
C TRP A 32 15.23 -5.91 -16.72
N SER A 33 14.78 -6.99 -17.37
CA SER A 33 15.66 -7.98 -17.94
C SER A 33 16.34 -7.48 -19.22
N ARG A 34 17.42 -8.15 -19.63
CA ARG A 34 18.10 -7.91 -20.90
C ARG A 34 17.13 -7.94 -22.10
N ASP A 35 16.15 -8.84 -22.11
CA ASP A 35 15.17 -8.93 -23.19
C ASP A 35 14.22 -7.74 -23.24
N GLN A 36 13.82 -7.19 -22.09
CA GLN A 36 13.04 -5.97 -22.06
C GLN A 36 13.83 -4.77 -22.59
N ILE A 37 15.13 -4.70 -22.32
CA ILE A 37 16.02 -3.68 -22.88
C ILE A 37 16.14 -3.84 -24.40
N ARG A 38 16.31 -5.08 -24.90
CA ARG A 38 16.37 -5.39 -26.35
C ARG A 38 15.08 -4.94 -27.06
N LEU A 39 13.92 -5.27 -26.50
CA LEU A 39 12.61 -4.88 -27.04
C LEU A 39 12.36 -3.38 -27.00
N LEU A 40 12.84 -2.67 -25.97
CA LEU A 40 12.77 -1.22 -25.92
C LEU A 40 13.57 -0.58 -27.06
N MET A 41 14.79 -1.08 -27.31
CA MET A 41 15.64 -0.58 -28.39
C MET A 41 15.04 -0.87 -29.77
N ASP A 42 14.47 -2.06 -29.98
CA ASP A 42 13.72 -2.40 -31.20
C ASP A 42 12.51 -1.48 -31.39
N SER A 43 11.72 -1.26 -30.33
CA SER A 43 10.55 -0.36 -30.38
C SER A 43 10.94 1.07 -30.78
N ILE A 44 12.06 1.57 -30.26
CA ILE A 44 12.61 2.88 -30.61
C ILE A 44 13.01 2.91 -32.09
N MET A 45 13.74 1.91 -32.57
CA MET A 45 14.14 1.81 -33.98
C MET A 45 12.95 1.76 -34.94
N ARG A 46 11.85 1.12 -34.54
CA ARG A 46 10.60 1.05 -35.31
C ARG A 46 9.74 2.31 -35.23
N GLY A 47 10.13 3.30 -34.42
CA GLY A 47 9.34 4.51 -34.20
C GLY A 47 8.07 4.28 -33.37
N TYR A 48 8.02 3.22 -32.55
CA TYR A 48 6.91 3.01 -31.63
C TYR A 48 6.93 4.06 -30.50
N PRO A 49 5.75 4.42 -29.94
CA PRO A 49 5.69 5.43 -28.90
C PRO A 49 6.56 5.07 -27.70
N PHE A 50 7.57 5.90 -27.41
CA PHE A 50 8.40 5.75 -26.21
C PHE A 50 7.59 5.96 -24.92
N GLY A 51 6.50 6.74 -25.01
CA GLY A 51 5.70 7.24 -23.89
C GLY A 51 6.32 8.50 -23.27
N SER A 52 5.62 9.14 -22.34
CA SER A 52 6.12 10.34 -21.65
C SER A 52 7.01 9.99 -20.45
N LEU A 53 7.86 10.94 -20.06
CA LEU A 53 8.57 10.97 -18.79
C LEU A 53 8.01 12.10 -17.91
N LEU A 54 7.98 11.87 -16.60
CA LEU A 54 7.60 12.88 -15.63
C LEU A 54 8.79 13.18 -14.73
N PHE A 55 9.24 14.42 -14.72
CA PHE A 55 10.31 14.91 -13.88
C PHE A 55 9.78 15.87 -12.81
N TRP A 56 10.56 16.01 -11.74
CA TRP A 56 10.38 17.02 -10.72
C TRP A 56 11.66 17.82 -10.56
N GLN A 57 11.56 19.14 -10.75
CA GLN A 57 12.65 20.06 -10.52
C GLN A 57 12.39 20.81 -9.22
N THR A 58 13.25 20.60 -8.22
CA THR A 58 13.14 21.33 -6.96
C THR A 58 14.45 22.05 -6.64
N ARG A 59 14.34 23.26 -6.09
CA ARG A 59 15.44 24.04 -5.49
C ARG A 59 15.30 24.20 -3.98
N PHE A 60 14.09 24.01 -3.45
CA PHE A 60 13.72 24.46 -2.12
C PHE A 60 13.63 23.34 -1.08
N LEU A 61 13.54 22.07 -1.52
CA LEU A 61 13.39 20.93 -0.62
C LEU A 61 14.66 20.09 -0.56
N GLU A 62 14.95 19.62 0.65
CA GLU A 62 15.90 18.55 0.89
C GLU A 62 15.23 17.20 0.61
N VAL A 63 15.79 16.44 -0.32
CA VAL A 63 15.22 15.18 -0.76
C VAL A 63 16.36 14.17 -0.94
N PRO A 64 16.25 12.96 -0.37
CA PRO A 64 17.18 11.90 -0.65
C PRO A 64 17.02 11.42 -2.09
N TYR A 65 18.15 11.25 -2.74
CA TYR A 65 18.23 10.83 -4.12
C TYR A 65 19.34 9.80 -4.29
N ARG A 66 19.34 9.13 -5.43
CA ARG A 66 20.41 8.25 -5.89
C ARG A 66 20.74 8.54 -7.35
N LYS A 67 21.96 8.20 -7.74
CA LYS A 67 22.38 8.25 -9.14
C LYS A 67 21.83 7.03 -9.89
N PHE A 68 21.76 7.15 -11.21
CA PHE A 68 21.53 5.99 -12.08
C PHE A 68 22.68 4.99 -11.93
N VAL A 69 22.35 3.72 -12.14
CA VAL A 69 23.35 2.64 -12.08
C VAL A 69 24.13 2.65 -13.39
N LEU A 70 25.45 2.72 -13.32
CA LEU A 70 26.31 2.71 -14.50
C LEU A 70 26.44 1.29 -15.05
N ASP A 71 26.92 0.38 -14.21
CA ASP A 71 27.07 -1.04 -14.50
C ASP A 71 26.19 -1.81 -13.54
N TYR A 72 25.13 -2.42 -14.04
CA TYR A 72 24.11 -3.08 -13.22
C TYR A 72 24.51 -4.52 -12.91
N LEU A 73 24.59 -4.85 -11.61
CA LEU A 73 24.64 -6.22 -11.11
C LEU A 73 23.36 -6.56 -10.33
N PRO A 74 22.84 -7.80 -10.42
CA PRO A 74 21.64 -8.21 -9.70
C PRO A 74 21.70 -8.05 -8.17
N SER A 75 22.90 -7.98 -7.58
CA SER A 75 23.15 -7.82 -6.15
C SER A 75 23.52 -6.38 -5.74
N ASP A 76 23.49 -5.42 -6.67
CA ASP A 76 23.89 -4.06 -6.35
C ASP A 76 22.95 -3.42 -5.34
N THR A 77 23.57 -2.83 -4.32
CA THR A 77 22.88 -1.98 -3.35
C THR A 77 23.40 -0.56 -3.51
N TYR A 78 22.50 0.41 -3.40
CA TYR A 78 22.83 1.82 -3.58
C TYR A 78 22.80 2.55 -2.24
N VAL A 79 23.73 3.49 -2.07
CA VAL A 79 23.77 4.37 -0.91
C VAL A 79 23.08 5.69 -1.28
N PRO A 80 21.98 6.07 -0.59
CA PRO A 80 21.30 7.33 -0.83
C PRO A 80 22.22 8.51 -0.53
N LYS A 81 22.08 9.59 -1.31
CA LYS A 81 22.66 10.90 -1.02
C LYS A 81 21.55 11.88 -0.65
N THR A 82 21.83 12.83 0.23
CA THR A 82 20.90 13.93 0.51
C THR A 82 21.28 15.13 -0.33
N LYS A 83 20.30 15.69 -1.03
CA LYS A 83 20.45 16.96 -1.73
C LYS A 83 20.13 18.10 -0.76
N ASN A 84 21.05 19.05 -0.57
CA ASN A 84 20.82 20.24 0.23
C ASN A 84 19.88 21.23 -0.48
N ALA A 85 19.17 22.05 0.29
CA ALA A 85 18.41 23.19 -0.24
C ALA A 85 19.33 24.15 -1.02
N ASN A 86 18.80 24.79 -2.07
CA ASN A 86 19.45 25.73 -3.03
C ASN A 86 20.21 25.12 -4.21
N ILE A 87 20.49 23.81 -4.23
CA ILE A 87 21.03 23.17 -5.45
C ILE A 87 19.83 22.81 -6.35
N PRO A 88 19.77 23.18 -7.64
CA PRO A 88 18.75 22.64 -8.54
C PRO A 88 19.09 21.19 -8.89
N LEU A 89 18.12 20.28 -8.75
CA LEU A 89 18.26 18.89 -9.17
C LEU A 89 16.96 18.45 -9.84
N ARG A 90 17.07 17.77 -10.99
CA ARG A 90 15.93 17.16 -11.67
C ARG A 90 15.84 15.69 -11.27
N MET A 91 14.66 15.31 -10.81
CA MET A 91 14.38 13.96 -10.34
C MET A 91 13.36 13.28 -11.24
N VAL A 92 13.64 12.06 -11.67
CA VAL A 92 12.69 11.28 -12.46
C VAL A 92 11.61 10.73 -11.55
N LEU A 93 10.34 11.10 -11.76
CA LEU A 93 9.19 10.55 -11.02
C LEU A 93 8.56 9.35 -11.74
N ASP A 94 8.50 9.39 -13.07
CA ASP A 94 8.01 8.29 -13.92
C ASP A 94 8.91 8.03 -15.13
N GLY A 95 8.92 6.79 -15.60
CA GLY A 95 9.74 6.33 -16.72
C GLY A 95 11.17 5.94 -16.35
N GLN A 96 11.47 5.81 -15.05
CA GLN A 96 12.77 5.39 -14.51
C GLN A 96 13.34 4.16 -15.23
N GLN A 97 12.56 3.07 -15.34
CA GLN A 97 13.05 1.80 -15.86
C GLN A 97 13.42 1.92 -17.35
N ARG A 98 12.63 2.69 -18.14
CA ARG A 98 12.93 2.98 -19.55
C ARG A 98 14.22 3.77 -19.67
N LEU A 99 14.38 4.83 -18.89
CA LEU A 99 15.56 5.69 -18.96
C LEU A 99 16.84 4.99 -18.45
N GLN A 100 16.75 4.20 -17.38
CA GLN A 100 17.85 3.36 -16.89
C GLN A 100 18.24 2.28 -17.91
N SER A 101 17.26 1.68 -18.61
CA SER A 101 17.51 0.71 -19.69
C SER A 101 18.27 1.34 -20.85
N LEU A 102 17.90 2.55 -21.26
CA LEU A 102 18.61 3.31 -22.29
C LEU A 102 20.03 3.67 -21.88
N TYR A 103 20.22 4.04 -20.62
CA TYR A 103 21.54 4.31 -20.08
C TYR A 103 22.45 3.07 -20.14
N ILE A 104 21.94 1.92 -19.69
CA ILE A 104 22.64 0.63 -19.76
C ILE A 104 22.92 0.25 -21.22
N ALA A 105 21.96 0.46 -22.12
CA ALA A 105 22.10 0.13 -23.54
C ALA A 105 23.21 0.93 -24.22
N VAL A 106 23.37 2.21 -23.89
CA VAL A 106 24.30 3.10 -24.58
C VAL A 106 25.66 3.20 -23.90
N TYR A 107 25.69 3.31 -22.57
CA TYR A 107 26.92 3.60 -21.81
C TYR A 107 27.34 2.46 -20.90
N GLY A 108 26.39 1.82 -20.25
CA GLY A 108 26.64 0.87 -19.17
C GLY A 108 26.81 -0.59 -19.58
N SER A 109 26.61 -1.45 -18.58
CA SER A 109 26.53 -2.90 -18.73
C SER A 109 25.41 -3.48 -17.85
N HIS A 110 24.93 -4.66 -18.23
CA HIS A 110 24.00 -5.47 -17.45
C HIS A 110 24.66 -6.83 -17.18
N ASP A 111 24.93 -7.14 -15.93
CA ASP A 111 25.61 -8.38 -15.51
C ASP A 111 26.94 -8.59 -16.28
N CYS A 112 27.77 -7.54 -16.29
CA CYS A 112 29.06 -7.47 -17.00
C CYS A 112 28.97 -7.68 -18.53
N ARG A 113 27.78 -7.51 -19.14
CA ARG A 113 27.58 -7.58 -20.59
C ARG A 113 27.10 -6.24 -21.12
N ARG A 114 27.61 -5.82 -22.28
CA ARG A 114 27.21 -4.58 -22.96
C ARG A 114 26.31 -4.88 -24.13
N LEU A 115 25.53 -3.88 -24.55
CA LEU A 115 24.61 -4.03 -25.67
C LEU A 115 25.31 -3.81 -27.00
N TYR A 116 25.15 -4.78 -27.90
CA TYR A 116 25.60 -4.72 -29.28
C TYR A 116 24.39 -4.70 -30.20
N PHE A 117 24.50 -3.98 -31.31
CA PHE A 117 23.50 -3.92 -32.36
C PHE A 117 23.95 -4.78 -33.53
N ASN A 118 23.09 -5.71 -33.97
CA ASN A 118 23.30 -6.44 -35.20
C ASN A 118 22.95 -5.52 -36.38
N VAL A 119 23.98 -4.92 -36.97
CA VAL A 119 23.78 -3.89 -38.00
C VAL A 119 23.16 -4.44 -39.28
N THR A 120 23.19 -5.76 -39.52
CA THR A 120 22.57 -6.38 -40.69
C THR A 120 21.16 -6.95 -40.43
N SER A 121 20.60 -6.77 -39.23
CA SER A 121 19.23 -7.19 -38.90
C SER A 121 18.14 -6.32 -39.54
N GLY A 122 16.87 -6.71 -39.44
CA GLY A 122 15.74 -5.87 -39.84
C GLY A 122 15.13 -6.21 -41.19
N ASP A 123 15.36 -7.43 -41.70
CA ASP A 123 14.79 -7.90 -42.97
C ASP A 123 13.83 -9.05 -42.71
N SER A 124 12.54 -8.77 -42.87
CA SER A 124 11.46 -9.72 -42.60
C SER A 124 11.46 -10.93 -43.54
N ALA A 125 12.17 -10.87 -44.67
CA ALA A 125 12.16 -11.93 -45.70
C ALA A 125 13.24 -13.01 -45.52
N HIS A 126 14.30 -12.74 -44.73
CA HIS A 126 15.45 -13.63 -44.56
C HIS A 126 15.74 -14.05 -43.10
N ASP A 127 15.01 -13.50 -42.13
CA ASP A 127 15.24 -13.73 -40.69
C ASP A 127 14.43 -14.92 -40.11
N THR A 128 13.73 -15.71 -40.94
CA THR A 128 12.77 -16.77 -40.56
C THR A 128 13.38 -18.11 -40.11
N GLU A 129 14.72 -18.26 -40.10
CA GLU A 129 15.38 -19.52 -39.76
C GLU A 129 16.21 -19.48 -38.46
N ASP A 130 16.07 -18.44 -37.63
CA ASP A 130 16.86 -18.28 -36.39
C ASP A 130 16.04 -18.63 -35.12
N PRO A 131 16.45 -19.65 -34.31
CA PRO A 131 15.70 -20.12 -33.13
C PRO A 131 15.47 -19.08 -32.01
N GLU A 132 16.11 -17.91 -32.06
CA GLU A 132 15.87 -16.80 -31.12
C GLU A 132 14.59 -15.97 -31.41
N GLU A 133 13.74 -16.42 -32.34
CA GLU A 133 12.45 -15.82 -32.73
C GLU A 133 11.43 -15.55 -31.60
N SER A 134 11.68 -16.01 -30.37
CA SER A 134 10.72 -15.92 -29.26
C SER A 134 10.30 -14.48 -28.85
N LEU A 135 11.06 -13.46 -29.27
CA LEU A 135 10.83 -12.06 -28.89
C LEU A 135 10.12 -11.21 -29.96
N GLY A 136 9.97 -11.69 -31.21
CA GLY A 136 9.29 -10.94 -32.28
C GLY A 136 9.94 -9.60 -32.69
N ALA A 137 11.23 -9.41 -32.40
CA ALA A 137 11.98 -8.18 -32.69
C ALA A 137 12.49 -8.12 -34.15
N THR A 138 12.45 -6.94 -34.78
CA THR A 138 12.89 -6.72 -36.17
C THR A 138 14.34 -6.28 -36.17
N TYR A 139 14.68 -5.28 -35.36
CA TYR A 139 16.06 -4.87 -35.12
C TYR A 139 16.62 -5.66 -33.95
N ARG A 140 17.71 -6.40 -34.19
CA ARG A 140 18.27 -7.32 -33.21
C ARG A 140 19.38 -6.66 -32.41
N PHE A 141 19.21 -6.65 -31.09
CA PHE A 141 20.21 -6.24 -30.12
C PHE A 141 20.59 -7.42 -29.25
N GLU A 142 21.84 -7.52 -28.82
CA GLU A 142 22.33 -8.64 -28.02
C GLU A 142 23.32 -8.19 -26.95
N PHE A 143 23.27 -8.84 -25.79
CA PHE A 143 24.18 -8.56 -24.69
C PHE A 143 25.36 -9.53 -24.69
N TRP A 144 26.57 -9.00 -24.87
CA TRP A 144 27.81 -9.77 -24.89
C TRP A 144 28.84 -9.22 -23.91
N ARG A 145 29.73 -10.08 -23.42
CA ARG A 145 30.92 -9.60 -22.72
C ARG A 145 31.90 -9.01 -23.74
N GLU A 146 32.65 -7.99 -23.34
CA GLU A 146 33.54 -7.30 -24.28
C GLU A 146 34.66 -8.21 -24.79
N ASP A 147 35.17 -9.08 -23.92
CA ASP A 147 36.27 -10.04 -24.11
C ASP A 147 35.83 -11.36 -24.79
N ASP A 148 34.55 -11.50 -25.14
CA ASP A 148 34.05 -12.71 -25.78
C ASP A 148 34.48 -12.80 -27.26
N SER A 149 35.42 -13.69 -27.53
CA SER A 149 35.95 -13.95 -28.88
C SER A 149 34.95 -14.62 -29.84
N ASN A 150 33.87 -15.22 -29.33
CA ASN A 150 32.85 -15.87 -30.16
C ASN A 150 31.80 -14.89 -30.69
N ARG A 151 31.85 -13.61 -30.30
CA ARG A 151 30.88 -12.60 -30.72
C ARG A 151 30.92 -12.38 -32.25
N PRO A 152 29.79 -12.52 -32.96
CA PRO A 152 29.71 -12.20 -34.39
C PRO A 152 30.22 -10.80 -34.74
N LYS A 153 31.02 -10.66 -35.81
CA LYS A 153 31.59 -9.36 -36.24
C LYS A 153 30.53 -8.30 -36.57
N ARG A 154 29.36 -8.73 -37.06
CA ARG A 154 28.21 -7.86 -37.37
C ARG A 154 27.59 -7.19 -36.12
N LEU A 155 27.93 -7.65 -34.91
CA LEU A 155 27.47 -7.05 -33.67
C LEU A 155 28.40 -5.90 -33.29
N ILE A 156 27.90 -4.68 -33.47
CA ILE A 156 28.65 -3.46 -33.17
C ILE A 156 28.19 -2.88 -31.85
N LEU A 157 29.16 -2.59 -30.97
CA LEU A 157 28.92 -2.06 -29.64
C LEU A 157 28.17 -0.72 -29.71
N MET A 158 27.07 -0.58 -28.98
CA MET A 158 26.24 0.62 -29.02
C MET A 158 27.01 1.90 -28.67
N SER A 159 27.88 1.84 -27.65
CA SER A 159 28.70 2.99 -27.27
C SER A 159 29.68 3.41 -28.38
N ARG A 160 30.14 2.46 -29.22
CA ARG A 160 31.01 2.76 -30.36
C ARG A 160 30.25 3.57 -31.40
N ILE A 161 29.04 3.14 -31.76
CA ILE A 161 28.17 3.84 -32.74
C ILE A 161 27.81 5.25 -32.24
N MET A 162 27.47 5.37 -30.95
CA MET A 162 27.05 6.65 -30.36
C MET A 162 28.21 7.63 -30.13
N ALA A 163 29.46 7.18 -30.14
CA ALA A 163 30.63 8.04 -29.95
C ALA A 163 31.09 8.76 -31.23
N TRP A 164 30.51 8.44 -32.40
CA TRP A 164 30.93 9.04 -33.66
C TRP A 164 30.56 10.52 -33.76
N PRO A 165 31.51 11.40 -34.16
CA PRO A 165 31.20 12.79 -34.42
C PRO A 165 30.14 12.94 -35.53
N PRO A 166 29.15 13.84 -35.40
CA PRO A 166 28.11 14.08 -36.41
C PRO A 166 28.57 14.67 -37.75
N ARG A 167 29.87 14.77 -38.00
CA ARG A 167 30.43 15.20 -39.29
C ARG A 167 31.18 14.09 -40.01
N THR A 168 31.49 13.00 -39.31
CA THR A 168 32.29 11.87 -39.82
C THR A 168 31.54 10.55 -39.70
N ASP A 169 30.21 10.66 -39.54
CA ASP A 169 29.21 9.60 -39.45
C ASP A 169 29.44 8.52 -40.49
N ASP A 170 29.48 8.97 -41.74
CA ASP A 170 29.50 8.13 -42.92
C ASP A 170 30.88 7.49 -43.09
N ASP A 171 31.95 8.24 -42.84
CA ASP A 171 33.32 7.71 -42.82
C ASP A 171 33.46 6.58 -41.77
N ARG A 172 32.92 6.78 -40.56
CA ARG A 172 32.95 5.77 -39.49
C ARG A 172 32.09 4.55 -39.81
N ILE A 173 30.96 4.75 -40.46
CA ILE A 173 30.11 3.67 -40.94
C ILE A 173 30.85 2.85 -42.00
N ASP A 174 31.51 3.50 -42.95
CA ASP A 174 32.25 2.84 -44.02
C ASP A 174 33.47 2.08 -43.48
N GLU A 175 34.18 2.64 -42.49
CA GLU A 175 35.22 1.94 -41.74
C GLU A 175 34.70 0.64 -41.10
N VAL A 176 33.55 0.68 -40.43
CA VAL A 176 32.92 -0.49 -39.81
C VAL A 176 32.50 -1.54 -40.85
N ILE A 177 31.90 -1.11 -41.96
CA ILE A 177 31.50 -2.01 -43.06
C ILE A 177 32.71 -2.74 -43.61
N ASN A 178 33.81 -2.03 -43.85
CA ASN A 178 35.06 -2.60 -44.35
C ASN A 178 35.73 -3.54 -43.32
N GLU A 179 35.70 -3.19 -42.02
CA GLU A 179 36.24 -4.01 -40.93
C GLU A 179 35.52 -5.36 -40.81
N ILE A 180 34.18 -5.36 -40.95
CA ILE A 180 33.38 -6.59 -40.91
C ILE A 180 33.53 -7.40 -42.20
N GLY A 181 33.73 -6.74 -43.34
CA GLY A 181 33.84 -7.36 -44.66
C GLY A 181 32.48 -7.71 -45.26
N LEU A 182 31.50 -6.80 -45.15
CA LEU A 182 30.14 -7.00 -45.69
C LEU A 182 30.09 -6.81 -47.20
N ASP A 183 29.22 -7.57 -47.88
CA ASP A 183 28.94 -7.42 -49.31
C ASP A 183 27.93 -6.30 -49.62
N ASN A 184 27.63 -6.06 -50.89
CA ASN A 184 26.83 -4.90 -51.32
C ASN A 184 25.48 -4.74 -50.60
N ASP A 185 24.70 -5.82 -50.47
CA ASP A 185 23.35 -5.75 -49.91
C ASP A 185 23.39 -5.68 -48.39
N GLU A 186 24.28 -6.44 -47.75
CA GLU A 186 24.50 -6.37 -46.30
C GLU A 186 25.10 -5.03 -45.87
N ALA A 187 26.07 -4.51 -46.62
CA ALA A 187 26.70 -3.21 -46.37
C ALA A 187 25.70 -2.06 -46.50
N SER A 188 24.85 -2.10 -47.54
CA SER A 188 23.79 -1.11 -47.74
C SER A 188 22.81 -1.10 -46.57
N ARG A 189 22.46 -2.29 -46.06
CA ARG A 189 21.59 -2.46 -44.90
C ARG A 189 22.23 -1.98 -43.60
N ALA A 190 23.47 -2.39 -43.34
CA ALA A 190 24.27 -1.94 -42.20
C ALA A 190 24.36 -0.41 -42.15
N ARG A 191 24.62 0.23 -43.30
CA ARG A 191 24.66 1.69 -43.42
C ARG A 191 23.32 2.33 -43.04
N ARG A 192 22.20 1.82 -43.56
CA ARG A 192 20.85 2.33 -43.21
C ARG A 192 20.56 2.18 -41.73
N ASN A 193 20.84 1.01 -41.16
CA ASN A 193 20.56 0.71 -39.76
C ASN A 193 21.39 1.56 -38.79
N MET A 194 22.68 1.73 -39.06
CA MET A 194 23.56 2.59 -38.24
C MET A 194 23.18 4.07 -38.34
N ARG A 195 22.73 4.55 -39.51
CA ARG A 195 22.17 5.90 -39.66
C ARG A 195 20.87 6.05 -38.88
N LEU A 196 19.96 5.08 -38.99
CA LEU A 196 18.65 5.09 -38.33
C LEU A 196 18.78 5.17 -36.81
N ILE A 197 19.57 4.28 -36.18
CA ILE A 197 19.73 4.29 -34.72
C ILE A 197 20.31 5.61 -34.22
N ARG A 198 21.25 6.20 -34.95
CA ARG A 198 21.83 7.51 -34.60
C ARG A 198 20.81 8.63 -34.76
N GLN A 199 20.07 8.64 -35.86
CA GLN A 199 19.00 9.60 -36.12
C GLN A 199 17.97 9.57 -34.99
N VAL A 200 17.41 8.39 -34.69
CA VAL A 200 16.33 8.25 -33.70
C VAL A 200 16.80 8.66 -32.29
N LEU A 201 18.01 8.26 -31.87
CA LEU A 201 18.50 8.59 -30.52
C LEU A 201 18.86 10.08 -30.35
N HIS A 202 19.19 10.78 -31.44
CA HIS A 202 19.49 12.22 -31.44
C HIS A 202 18.28 13.10 -31.80
N GLN A 203 17.15 12.51 -32.17
CA GLN A 203 15.95 13.22 -32.58
C GLN A 203 15.24 13.87 -31.38
N SER A 204 15.08 15.21 -31.42
CA SER A 204 14.60 16.00 -30.28
C SER A 204 13.11 15.88 -29.96
N ASP A 205 12.29 15.38 -30.87
CA ASP A 205 10.83 15.25 -30.74
C ASP A 205 10.36 13.88 -30.24
N LEU A 206 11.30 12.96 -29.92
CA LEU A 206 10.97 11.57 -29.61
C LEU A 206 10.38 11.37 -28.20
N VAL A 207 10.91 12.07 -27.19
CA VAL A 207 10.55 11.84 -25.78
C VAL A 207 9.82 13.05 -25.21
N PRO A 208 8.49 12.98 -25.02
CA PRO A 208 7.75 13.98 -24.27
C PRO A 208 8.16 13.94 -22.80
N VAL A 209 8.57 15.09 -22.26
CA VAL A 209 8.92 15.26 -20.84
C VAL A 209 8.02 16.33 -20.25
N GLU A 210 7.37 16.00 -19.15
CA GLU A 210 6.69 16.97 -18.30
C GLU A 210 7.52 17.20 -17.05
N THR A 211 7.81 18.47 -16.73
CA THR A 211 8.57 18.83 -15.53
C THR A 211 7.69 19.60 -14.55
N ILE A 212 7.57 19.06 -13.34
CA ILE A 212 6.89 19.71 -12.21
C ILE A 212 7.82 20.75 -11.59
N ASP A 213 7.26 21.92 -11.29
CA ASP A 213 7.91 23.06 -10.62
C ASP A 213 9.13 23.63 -11.36
N GLU A 214 9.21 23.43 -12.67
CA GLU A 214 10.27 23.98 -13.54
C GLU A 214 10.42 25.50 -13.37
N ASP A 215 9.28 26.21 -13.38
CA ASP A 215 9.19 27.69 -13.30
C ASP A 215 8.92 28.21 -11.88
N ALA A 216 9.02 27.38 -10.84
CA ALA A 216 8.71 27.81 -9.48
C ALA A 216 9.72 28.87 -9.01
N SER A 217 9.29 30.14 -8.99
CA SER A 217 10.12 31.29 -8.67
C SER A 217 10.39 31.45 -7.17
N SER A 218 9.57 30.83 -6.31
CA SER A 218 9.74 30.81 -4.86
C SER A 218 9.19 29.53 -4.23
N ALA A 219 9.59 29.26 -2.98
CA ALA A 219 9.10 28.12 -2.21
C ALA A 219 7.58 28.12 -2.00
N ALA A 220 6.92 29.30 -2.06
CA ALA A 220 5.47 29.41 -1.90
C ALA A 220 4.68 28.92 -3.13
N TYR A 221 5.32 28.91 -4.31
CA TYR A 221 4.73 28.42 -5.56
C TYR A 221 5.21 27.02 -5.95
N ALA A 222 6.24 26.50 -5.24
CA ALA A 222 6.68 25.12 -5.39
C ALA A 222 5.73 24.18 -4.65
N ARG A 223 5.47 23.00 -5.22
CA ARG A 223 4.68 21.98 -4.54
C ARG A 223 5.44 21.49 -3.31
N ASN A 224 4.70 21.29 -2.23
CA ASN A 224 5.29 20.67 -1.06
C ASN A 224 5.52 19.18 -1.33
N ILE A 225 6.34 18.57 -0.49
CA ILE A 225 6.72 17.17 -0.67
C ILE A 225 5.49 16.24 -0.71
N ASN A 226 4.44 16.46 0.11
CA ASN A 226 3.23 15.61 0.11
C ASN A 226 2.50 15.62 -1.23
N GLU A 227 2.41 16.77 -1.90
CA GLU A 227 1.77 16.87 -3.22
C GLU A 227 2.57 16.09 -4.27
N ILE A 228 3.90 16.18 -4.23
CA ILE A 228 4.78 15.40 -5.09
C ILE A 228 4.64 13.90 -4.81
N LEU A 229 4.52 13.52 -3.54
CA LEU A 229 4.29 12.12 -3.14
C LEU A 229 2.98 11.60 -3.71
N GLU A 230 1.91 12.40 -3.66
CA GLU A 230 0.61 12.03 -4.19
C GLU A 230 0.63 11.87 -5.71
N ILE A 231 1.28 12.81 -6.42
CA ILE A 231 1.48 12.70 -7.87
C ILE A 231 2.26 11.42 -8.20
N PHE A 232 3.34 11.15 -7.47
CA PHE A 232 4.14 9.94 -7.64
C PHE A 232 3.31 8.67 -7.47
N VAL A 233 2.52 8.58 -6.39
CA VAL A 233 1.64 7.43 -6.12
C VAL A 233 0.62 7.26 -7.24
N ARG A 234 -0.02 8.35 -7.70
CA ARG A 234 -1.04 8.32 -8.75
C ARG A 234 -0.48 7.88 -10.09
N VAL A 235 0.68 8.38 -10.50
CA VAL A 235 1.31 8.04 -11.79
C VAL A 235 1.85 6.60 -11.78
N ASN A 236 2.37 6.12 -10.65
CA ASN A 236 2.88 4.75 -10.51
C ASN A 236 1.79 3.69 -10.26
N THR A 237 0.50 4.04 -10.34
CA THR A 237 -0.61 3.08 -10.11
C THR A 237 -0.71 1.98 -11.16
N GLY A 238 -0.07 2.12 -12.32
CA GLY A 238 0.02 1.07 -13.36
C GLY A 238 1.01 -0.07 -13.05
N GLY A 239 1.83 0.04 -11.99
CA GLY A 239 2.78 -0.99 -11.54
C GLY A 239 2.58 -1.44 -10.10
N THR A 240 3.59 -2.06 -9.48
CA THR A 240 3.56 -2.44 -8.06
C THR A 240 3.43 -1.18 -7.20
N ARG A 241 2.29 -1.02 -6.51
CA ARG A 241 1.96 0.18 -5.72
C ARG A 241 2.95 0.35 -4.55
N LEU A 242 3.75 1.41 -4.57
CA LEU A 242 4.47 1.89 -3.38
C LEU A 242 3.49 2.69 -2.50
N SER A 243 3.43 2.37 -1.21
CA SER A 243 2.57 3.09 -0.27
C SER A 243 3.17 4.45 0.09
N ARG A 244 2.31 5.41 0.51
CA ARG A 244 2.76 6.70 1.06
C ARG A 244 3.72 6.52 2.25
N SER A 245 3.63 5.39 2.94
CA SER A 245 4.54 5.03 4.03
C SER A 245 5.91 4.58 3.57
N ASP A 246 5.99 3.76 2.53
CA ASP A 246 7.29 3.37 1.96
C ASP A 246 8.06 4.60 1.45
N LEU A 247 7.32 5.59 0.93
CA LEU A 247 7.84 6.88 0.51
C LEU A 247 8.42 7.71 1.66
N MET A 248 7.67 7.79 2.75
CA MET A 248 8.11 8.47 3.96
C MET A 248 9.36 7.85 4.57
N PHE A 249 9.46 6.51 4.59
CA PHE A 249 10.68 5.84 5.06
C PHE A 249 11.88 6.17 4.19
N SER A 250 11.72 6.27 2.87
CA SER A 250 12.81 6.69 1.98
C SER A 250 13.29 8.11 2.32
N LEU A 251 12.36 9.05 2.52
CA LEU A 251 12.69 10.42 2.93
C LEU A 251 13.43 10.52 4.28
N LEU A 252 13.22 9.55 5.16
CA LEU A 252 13.69 9.56 6.55
C LEU A 252 14.81 8.55 6.83
N LYS A 253 15.26 7.79 5.81
CA LYS A 253 16.23 6.69 5.90
C LYS A 253 17.56 7.11 6.51
N SER A 254 17.92 8.39 6.39
CA SER A 254 19.15 8.94 6.98
C SER A 254 19.11 9.04 8.50
N LYS A 255 17.93 9.19 9.11
CA LYS A 255 17.77 9.41 10.56
C LYS A 255 17.67 8.11 11.34
N TRP A 256 16.91 7.13 10.85
CA TRP A 256 16.79 5.79 11.47
C TRP A 256 16.85 4.70 10.39
N LYS A 257 18.06 4.18 10.17
CA LYS A 257 18.39 3.30 9.04
C LYS A 257 17.62 1.96 9.06
N SER A 258 17.30 1.45 10.24
CA SER A 258 16.59 0.16 10.43
C SER A 258 15.07 0.29 10.58
N ALA A 259 14.50 1.51 10.56
CA ALA A 259 13.08 1.75 10.82
C ALA A 259 12.16 0.83 9.99
N ARG A 260 12.45 0.71 8.69
CA ARG A 260 11.64 -0.10 7.77
C ARG A 260 11.59 -1.56 8.20
N LEU A 261 12.74 -2.16 8.50
CA LEU A 261 12.83 -3.56 8.95
C LEU A 261 12.10 -3.75 10.27
N SER A 262 12.31 -2.85 11.24
CA SER A 262 11.65 -2.91 12.55
C SER A 262 10.13 -2.80 12.45
N PHE A 263 9.61 -1.98 11.52
CA PHE A 263 8.16 -1.85 11.31
C PHE A 263 7.60 -3.08 10.60
N ASP A 264 8.30 -3.61 9.60
CA ASP A 264 7.91 -4.84 8.91
C ASP A 264 7.88 -6.03 9.89
N GLU A 265 8.85 -6.14 10.80
CA GLU A 265 8.87 -7.13 11.88
C GLU A 265 7.70 -6.96 12.85
N LEU A 266 7.46 -5.73 13.33
CA LEU A 266 6.34 -5.45 14.24
C LEU A 266 4.99 -5.79 13.60
N LEU A 267 4.77 -5.42 12.33
CA LEU A 267 3.55 -5.75 11.60
C LEU A 267 3.36 -7.26 11.46
N ARG A 268 4.43 -7.98 11.09
CA ARG A 268 4.39 -9.45 11.01
C ARG A 268 4.01 -10.06 12.35
N ASP A 269 4.57 -9.56 13.45
CA ASP A 269 4.28 -10.07 14.79
C ASP A 269 2.82 -9.88 15.19
N VAL A 270 2.26 -8.68 14.99
CA VAL A 270 0.90 -8.35 15.45
C VAL A 270 -0.18 -8.92 14.53
N GLU A 271 0.07 -9.02 13.22
CA GLU A 271 -0.90 -9.58 12.25
C GLU A 271 -0.84 -11.11 12.18
N LYS A 272 0.17 -11.77 12.79
CA LYS A 272 0.31 -13.25 12.77
C LYS A 272 -0.87 -13.98 13.41
N LYS A 273 -1.44 -13.43 14.49
CA LYS A 273 -2.50 -14.09 15.28
C LYS A 273 -3.92 -13.82 14.76
N GLY A 274 -4.09 -12.73 14.00
CA GLY A 274 -5.37 -12.37 13.39
C GLY A 274 -5.21 -11.10 12.57
N LYS A 275 -5.80 -11.09 11.36
CA LYS A 275 -5.71 -9.97 10.44
C LYS A 275 -6.60 -8.82 10.92
N LEU A 276 -6.01 -7.85 11.60
CA LEU A 276 -6.69 -6.61 12.01
C LEU A 276 -6.53 -5.51 10.95
N GLY A 277 -5.71 -5.75 9.93
CA GLY A 277 -5.50 -4.81 8.83
C GLY A 277 -4.58 -3.66 9.20
N LEU A 278 -3.65 -3.88 10.13
CA LEU A 278 -2.63 -2.90 10.50
C LEU A 278 -1.58 -2.79 9.41
N ASP A 279 -1.18 -1.55 9.10
CA ASP A 279 -0.17 -1.25 8.10
C ASP A 279 0.89 -0.28 8.65
N LYS A 280 1.82 0.13 7.79
CA LYS A 280 2.90 1.05 8.19
C LYS A 280 2.37 2.44 8.53
N ASP A 281 1.28 2.88 7.90
CA ASP A 281 0.64 4.16 8.21
C ASP A 281 0.11 4.13 9.66
N PHE A 282 -0.53 3.03 10.05
CA PHE A 282 -0.97 2.80 11.43
C PHE A 282 0.20 2.93 12.43
N ILE A 283 1.35 2.29 12.18
CA ILE A 283 2.50 2.39 13.09
C ILE A 283 2.99 3.85 13.19
N ILE A 284 3.16 4.55 12.07
CA ILE A 284 3.65 5.93 12.08
C ILE A 284 2.67 6.85 12.84
N ARG A 285 1.37 6.74 12.59
CA ARG A 285 0.36 7.51 13.32
C ARG A 285 0.33 7.16 14.80
N GLY A 286 0.53 5.89 15.14
CA GLY A 286 0.62 5.41 16.51
C GLY A 286 1.82 6.04 17.25
N LEU A 287 2.99 6.03 16.61
CA LEU A 287 4.20 6.67 17.12
C LEU A 287 4.04 8.18 17.26
N LEU A 288 3.45 8.86 16.27
CA LEU A 288 3.09 10.28 16.39
C LEU A 288 2.13 10.54 17.56
N THR A 289 1.20 9.61 17.80
CA THR A 289 0.22 9.72 18.87
C THR A 289 0.89 9.63 20.25
N VAL A 290 1.77 8.67 20.47
CA VAL A 290 2.52 8.49 21.75
C VAL A 290 3.64 9.52 21.94
N ALA A 291 4.19 10.05 20.85
CA ALA A 291 5.16 11.15 20.88
C ALA A 291 4.50 12.53 21.10
N ASP A 292 3.20 12.57 21.43
CA ASP A 292 2.40 13.77 21.65
C ASP A 292 2.34 14.74 20.44
N GLY A 293 2.73 14.27 19.24
CA GLY A 293 2.66 15.01 17.98
C GLY A 293 1.25 15.04 17.37
N PRO A 294 0.99 15.79 16.30
CA PRO A 294 -0.31 15.72 15.62
C PRO A 294 -0.48 14.32 14.98
N PRO A 295 -1.61 13.62 15.19
CA PRO A 295 -1.85 12.28 14.62
C PRO A 295 -2.12 12.32 13.10
N LYS A 296 -1.83 13.45 12.45
CA LYS A 296 -2.00 13.67 11.02
C LYS A 296 -0.74 13.22 10.30
N TYR A 297 -0.94 12.35 9.31
CA TYR A 297 0.13 11.77 8.51
C TYR A 297 0.68 12.77 7.48
N GLU A 298 1.64 13.59 7.89
CA GLU A 298 2.33 14.58 7.04
C GLU A 298 3.84 14.51 7.25
N VAL A 299 4.59 14.70 6.17
CA VAL A 299 6.06 14.59 6.17
C VAL A 299 6.71 15.47 7.23
N GLU A 300 6.27 16.72 7.33
CA GLU A 300 6.80 17.70 8.28
C GLU A 300 6.58 17.28 9.73
N ASN A 301 5.39 16.75 10.05
CA ASN A 301 5.07 16.25 11.38
C ASN A 301 5.96 15.06 11.75
N VAL A 302 6.11 14.11 10.83
CA VAL A 302 6.98 12.94 11.05
C VAL A 302 8.44 13.36 11.18
N GLN A 303 8.95 14.23 10.31
CA GLN A 303 10.32 14.73 10.36
C GLN A 303 10.65 15.45 11.67
N ARG A 304 9.71 16.27 12.16
CA ARG A 304 9.85 17.03 13.41
C ARG A 304 9.89 16.11 14.64
N HIS A 305 9.08 15.06 14.67
CA HIS A 305 8.97 14.14 15.82
C HIS A 305 9.80 12.87 15.65
N TRP A 306 10.59 12.74 14.58
CA TRP A 306 11.33 11.50 14.30
C TRP A 306 12.21 11.00 15.46
N PRO A 307 13.02 11.86 16.14
CA PRO A 307 13.85 11.40 17.25
C PRO A 307 13.03 10.87 18.43
N THR A 308 11.90 11.51 18.74
CA THR A 308 11.00 11.06 19.82
C THR A 308 10.24 9.80 19.43
N MET A 309 9.88 9.63 18.15
CA MET A 309 9.28 8.41 17.63
C MET A 309 10.25 7.22 17.72
N GLU A 310 11.51 7.41 17.35
CA GLU A 310 12.55 6.38 17.45
C GLU A 310 12.76 5.95 18.91
N ALA A 311 12.90 6.90 19.82
CA ALA A 311 13.03 6.62 21.25
C ALA A 311 11.78 5.93 21.85
N ALA A 312 10.58 6.24 21.35
CA ALA A 312 9.32 5.66 21.81
C ALA A 312 9.05 4.26 21.24
N PHE A 313 9.77 3.83 20.19
CA PHE A 313 9.39 2.67 19.39
C PHE A 313 9.31 1.37 20.18
N GLU A 314 10.28 1.09 21.05
CA GLU A 314 10.30 -0.17 21.80
C GLU A 314 9.09 -0.28 22.73
N GLN A 315 8.79 0.79 23.48
CA GLN A 315 7.65 0.84 24.39
C GLN A 315 6.31 0.86 23.64
N PHE A 316 6.23 1.59 22.52
CA PHE A 316 5.07 1.53 21.61
C PHE A 316 4.82 0.11 21.11
N SER A 317 5.88 -0.59 20.72
CA SER A 317 5.79 -1.96 20.21
C SER A 317 5.30 -2.96 21.26
N LYS A 318 5.67 -2.77 22.54
CA LYS A 318 5.12 -3.56 23.66
C LYS A 318 3.64 -3.26 23.88
N ALA A 319 3.27 -1.98 23.92
CA ALA A 319 1.89 -1.54 24.08
C ALA A 319 0.97 -2.01 22.94
N LEU A 320 1.45 -1.95 21.69
CA LEU A 320 0.70 -2.43 20.53
C LEU A 320 0.45 -3.93 20.58
N ARG A 321 1.48 -4.74 20.87
CA ARG A 321 1.31 -6.19 21.03
C ARG A 321 0.30 -6.51 22.12
N SER A 322 0.38 -5.85 23.27
CA SER A 322 -0.58 -6.06 24.36
C SER A 322 -2.00 -5.62 23.99
N ALA A 323 -2.17 -4.54 23.22
CA ALA A 323 -3.48 -4.07 22.79
C ALA A 323 -4.13 -5.04 21.79
N VAL A 324 -3.35 -5.59 20.85
CA VAL A 324 -3.81 -6.60 19.88
C VAL A 324 -4.16 -7.91 20.59
N ASP A 325 -3.29 -8.40 21.47
CA ASP A 325 -3.56 -9.61 22.27
C ASP A 325 -4.81 -9.45 23.13
N PHE A 326 -5.00 -8.26 23.74
CA PHE A 326 -6.21 -7.94 24.48
C PHE A 326 -7.46 -7.97 23.60
N CYS A 327 -7.45 -7.36 22.42
CA CYS A 327 -8.61 -7.36 21.51
C CYS A 327 -9.00 -8.79 21.07
N GLN A 328 -8.02 -9.64 20.80
CA GLN A 328 -8.24 -11.01 20.30
C GLN A 328 -8.53 -12.04 21.40
N SER A 329 -8.32 -11.66 22.67
CA SER A 329 -8.57 -12.51 23.84
C SER A 329 -10.04 -12.98 23.91
N ALA A 330 -10.28 -14.12 24.54
CA ALA A 330 -11.58 -14.79 24.50
C ALA A 330 -12.73 -13.93 25.07
N ASP A 331 -12.50 -13.20 26.14
CA ASP A 331 -13.51 -12.33 26.77
C ASP A 331 -13.72 -10.99 26.05
N VAL A 332 -12.87 -10.62 25.08
CA VAL A 332 -13.05 -9.40 24.28
C VAL A 332 -13.58 -9.75 22.90
N GLY A 333 -12.99 -10.73 22.22
CA GLY A 333 -13.57 -11.37 21.05
C GLY A 333 -13.50 -10.58 19.73
N ILE A 334 -12.63 -9.58 19.61
CA ILE A 334 -12.43 -8.85 18.35
C ILE A 334 -11.36 -9.56 17.52
N ARG A 335 -11.80 -10.43 16.60
CA ARG A 335 -10.93 -11.34 15.82
C ARG A 335 -10.94 -11.12 14.30
N SER A 336 -11.79 -10.22 13.81
CA SER A 336 -11.92 -9.93 12.38
C SER A 336 -11.93 -8.42 12.15
N GLN A 337 -11.26 -7.98 11.08
CA GLN A 337 -11.30 -6.60 10.60
C GLN A 337 -12.75 -6.12 10.30
N SER A 338 -13.69 -7.04 10.04
CA SER A 338 -15.09 -6.66 9.79
C SER A 338 -15.82 -6.08 11.01
N LEU A 339 -15.30 -6.30 12.22
CA LEU A 339 -15.85 -5.80 13.49
C LEU A 339 -15.05 -4.61 14.06
N PHE A 340 -14.06 -4.13 13.31
CA PHE A 340 -12.94 -3.42 13.89
C PHE A 340 -12.39 -2.35 12.95
N ASP A 341 -12.35 -1.11 13.45
CA ASP A 341 -11.57 -0.04 12.86
C ASP A 341 -10.22 0.02 13.59
N ALA A 342 -9.12 -0.18 12.87
CA ALA A 342 -7.75 -0.10 13.40
C ALA A 342 -7.51 1.16 14.23
N SER A 343 -8.15 2.27 13.87
CA SER A 343 -8.01 3.54 14.58
C SER A 343 -8.45 3.47 16.05
N THR A 344 -9.31 2.53 16.44
CA THR A 344 -9.72 2.35 17.85
C THR A 344 -8.59 1.88 18.77
N LEU A 345 -7.51 1.31 18.20
CA LEU A 345 -6.34 0.96 18.99
C LEU A 345 -5.53 2.17 19.42
N PHE A 346 -5.55 3.30 18.71
CA PHE A 346 -4.71 4.44 19.08
C PHE A 346 -4.87 4.90 20.54
N PRO A 347 -6.07 5.17 21.06
CA PRO A 347 -6.23 5.54 22.47
C PRO A 347 -5.87 4.40 23.44
N ILE A 348 -6.09 3.13 23.06
CA ILE A 348 -5.75 1.97 23.90
C ILE A 348 -4.22 1.82 23.99
N VAL A 349 -3.53 1.85 22.86
CA VAL A 349 -2.07 1.80 22.78
C VAL A 349 -1.45 2.99 23.51
N TYR A 350 -2.02 4.19 23.39
CA TYR A 350 -1.56 5.36 24.13
C TYR A 350 -1.70 5.19 25.64
N TYR A 351 -2.83 4.66 26.11
CA TYR A 351 -3.03 4.33 27.52
C TYR A 351 -2.00 3.33 28.03
N LEU A 352 -1.82 2.21 27.31
CA LEU A 352 -0.87 1.15 27.67
C LEU A 352 0.58 1.62 27.60
N TYR A 353 0.94 2.45 26.62
CA TYR A 353 2.28 3.04 26.49
C TYR A 353 2.72 3.77 27.76
N HIS A 354 1.79 4.49 28.39
CA HIS A 354 2.02 5.22 29.64
C HIS A 354 1.77 4.40 30.91
N HIS A 355 1.39 3.13 30.79
CA HIS A 355 1.20 2.22 31.90
C HIS A 355 2.43 1.31 32.08
N LYS A 356 2.64 0.82 33.31
CA LYS A 356 3.80 -0.02 33.63
C LYS A 356 3.85 -1.24 32.70
N ASN A 357 5.02 -1.50 32.12
CA ASN A 357 5.33 -2.61 31.20
C ASN A 357 4.59 -2.62 29.85
N GLY A 358 3.75 -1.64 29.53
CA GLY A 358 3.00 -1.66 28.27
C GLY A 358 1.94 -2.76 28.18
N SER A 359 1.62 -3.43 29.28
CA SER A 359 0.66 -4.54 29.35
C SER A 359 -0.70 -4.09 29.88
N VAL A 360 -1.78 -4.75 29.46
CA VAL A 360 -3.11 -4.54 30.05
C VAL A 360 -3.14 -5.01 31.51
N PRO A 361 -3.39 -4.13 32.49
CA PRO A 361 -3.57 -4.53 33.88
C PRO A 361 -4.87 -5.31 34.08
N ASP A 362 -4.86 -6.33 34.94
CA ASP A 362 -6.01 -7.21 35.18
C ASP A 362 -7.24 -6.44 35.69
N ASP A 363 -7.03 -5.48 36.59
CA ASP A 363 -8.08 -4.62 37.16
C ASP A 363 -8.64 -3.60 36.14
N GLN A 364 -7.85 -3.27 35.11
CA GLN A 364 -8.24 -2.32 34.06
C GLN A 364 -8.87 -3.02 32.85
N ARG A 365 -8.92 -4.35 32.83
CA ARG A 365 -9.37 -5.14 31.69
C ARG A 365 -10.84 -4.92 31.34
N LYS A 366 -11.72 -4.89 32.36
CA LYS A 366 -13.16 -4.63 32.18
C LYS A 366 -13.43 -3.17 31.71
N PRO A 367 -12.85 -2.13 32.34
CA PRO A 367 -12.93 -0.76 31.82
C PRO A 367 -12.43 -0.59 30.38
N LEU A 368 -11.30 -1.20 30.03
CA LEU A 368 -10.76 -1.14 28.67
C LEU A 368 -11.68 -1.83 27.66
N ARG A 369 -12.28 -2.96 28.03
CA ARG A 369 -13.25 -3.66 27.18
C ARG A 369 -14.49 -2.81 26.95
N CYS A 370 -15.03 -2.22 28.01
CA CYS A 370 -16.13 -1.28 27.94
C CYS A 370 -15.82 -0.12 26.98
N PHE A 371 -14.67 0.53 27.19
CA PHE A 371 -14.23 1.65 26.36
C PHE A 371 -14.05 1.27 24.88
N LEU A 372 -13.38 0.15 24.58
CA LEU A 372 -13.19 -0.36 23.22
C LEU A 372 -14.53 -0.55 22.50
N TYR A 373 -15.49 -1.23 23.15
CA TYR A 373 -16.78 -1.49 22.54
C TYR A 373 -17.60 -0.21 22.34
N PHE A 374 -17.57 0.73 23.28
CA PHE A 374 -18.24 2.02 23.08
C PHE A 374 -17.59 2.86 21.98
N LEU A 375 -16.26 2.79 21.76
CA LEU A 375 -15.65 3.41 20.59
C LEU A 375 -16.19 2.83 19.28
N LEU A 376 -16.40 1.50 19.24
CA LEU A 376 -16.89 0.78 18.07
C LEU A 376 -18.39 1.04 17.82
N PHE A 377 -19.26 0.91 18.84
CA PHE A 377 -20.70 1.19 18.74
C PHE A 377 -21.01 2.65 18.38
N ASN A 378 -20.07 3.57 18.58
CA ASN A 378 -20.26 4.97 18.19
C ASN A 378 -19.63 5.29 16.82
N ASP A 379 -18.94 4.34 16.17
CA ASP A 379 -18.03 4.62 15.04
C ASP A 379 -17.13 5.83 15.32
N PHE A 380 -16.69 5.98 16.58
CA PHE A 380 -16.12 7.23 17.04
C PHE A 380 -14.80 7.51 16.33
N LEU A 381 -14.08 6.53 15.79
CA LEU A 381 -12.79 6.79 15.15
C LEU A 381 -12.78 6.70 13.63
N ARG A 382 -13.95 6.61 12.98
CA ARG A 382 -14.10 6.64 11.52
C ARG A 382 -13.53 7.90 10.85
N ARG A 383 -13.50 9.03 11.57
CA ARG A 383 -12.78 10.27 11.20
C ARG A 383 -11.71 10.57 12.26
N PRO A 384 -10.55 9.91 12.19
CA PRO A 384 -9.70 9.70 13.36
C PRO A 384 -8.93 10.95 13.82
N GLU A 385 -8.50 11.83 12.92
CA GLU A 385 -7.47 12.86 13.23
C GLU A 385 -7.80 13.77 14.43
N ALA A 386 -9.01 14.35 14.45
CA ALA A 386 -9.43 15.21 15.56
C ALA A 386 -9.81 14.39 16.80
N ARG A 387 -10.41 13.22 16.60
CA ARG A 387 -11.00 12.41 17.66
C ARG A 387 -9.94 11.65 18.47
N ILE A 388 -8.88 11.16 17.83
CA ILE A 388 -7.67 10.65 18.52
C ILE A 388 -7.10 11.74 19.43
N ARG A 389 -7.04 12.99 18.95
CA ARG A 389 -6.51 14.11 19.74
C ARG A 389 -7.35 14.38 20.98
N TYR A 390 -8.68 14.38 20.87
CA TYR A 390 -9.57 14.59 22.01
C TYR A 390 -9.38 13.50 23.08
N LEU A 391 -9.37 12.23 22.68
CA LEU A 391 -9.15 11.11 23.60
C LEU A 391 -7.75 11.17 24.22
N ARG A 392 -6.72 11.47 23.43
CA ARG A 392 -5.35 11.63 23.93
C ARG A 392 -5.24 12.74 24.96
N THR A 393 -5.84 13.91 24.70
CA THR A 393 -5.83 15.04 25.63
C THR A 393 -6.45 14.66 26.97
N GLU A 394 -7.48 13.81 26.98
CA GLU A 394 -8.05 13.30 28.22
C GLU A 394 -7.08 12.31 28.90
N LEU A 395 -6.59 11.31 28.16
CA LEU A 395 -5.62 10.33 28.67
C LEU A 395 -4.33 10.96 29.22
N GLN A 396 -3.89 12.09 28.67
CA GLN A 396 -2.73 12.85 29.16
C GLN A 396 -2.87 13.26 30.63
N LYS A 397 -4.08 13.57 31.10
CA LYS A 397 -4.35 13.95 32.49
C LYS A 397 -4.24 12.75 33.46
N HIS A 398 -4.28 11.53 32.92
CA HIS A 398 -4.32 10.27 33.67
C HIS A 398 -3.14 9.33 33.35
N LYS A 399 -2.00 9.86 32.87
CA LYS A 399 -0.79 9.05 32.57
C LYS A 399 -0.39 8.20 33.78
N GLY A 400 -0.23 6.89 33.58
CA GLY A 400 0.18 5.94 34.62
C GLY A 400 -0.89 5.63 35.68
N LYS A 401 -2.14 6.05 35.50
CA LYS A 401 -3.26 5.79 36.41
C LYS A 401 -4.28 4.82 35.80
N SER A 402 -5.30 4.47 36.56
CA SER A 402 -6.48 3.73 36.07
C SER A 402 -7.15 4.45 34.91
N LEU A 403 -7.77 3.69 34.01
CA LEU A 403 -8.46 4.21 32.84
C LEU A 403 -9.62 5.13 33.28
N PRO A 404 -9.65 6.41 32.85
CA PRO A 404 -10.71 7.35 33.17
C PRO A 404 -11.95 7.08 32.28
N LEU A 405 -12.63 5.95 32.49
CA LEU A 405 -13.69 5.46 31.61
C LEU A 405 -14.83 6.49 31.45
N ASN A 406 -15.24 7.15 32.53
CA ASN A 406 -16.35 8.11 32.49
C ASN A 406 -15.99 9.34 31.69
N GLU A 407 -14.79 9.88 31.91
CA GLU A 407 -14.27 11.05 31.23
C GLU A 407 -14.07 10.76 29.73
N LEU A 408 -13.63 9.55 29.38
CA LEU A 408 -13.49 9.14 27.98
C LEU A 408 -14.85 8.98 27.27
N LEU A 409 -15.84 8.42 27.94
CA LEU A 409 -17.20 8.34 27.39
C LEU A 409 -17.85 9.72 27.28
N ASP A 410 -17.55 10.63 28.21
CA ASP A 410 -17.95 12.03 28.14
C ASP A 410 -17.32 12.75 26.93
N VAL A 411 -16.08 12.42 26.55
CA VAL A 411 -15.49 12.92 25.30
C VAL A 411 -16.31 12.47 24.09
N ILE A 412 -16.78 11.21 24.04
CA ILE A 412 -17.65 10.73 22.96
C ILE A 412 -18.95 11.53 22.95
N ARG A 413 -19.61 11.67 24.10
CA ARG A 413 -20.88 12.41 24.26
C ARG A 413 -20.78 13.86 23.80
N VAL A 414 -19.72 14.56 24.18
CA VAL A 414 -19.53 15.99 23.87
C VAL A 414 -19.12 16.22 22.41
N ARG A 415 -18.38 15.27 21.81
CA ARG A 415 -17.80 15.44 20.46
C ARG A 415 -18.60 14.76 19.34
N GLN A 416 -19.71 14.11 19.67
CA GLN A 416 -20.56 13.44 18.70
C GLN A 416 -22.05 13.60 19.04
N THR A 417 -22.84 14.12 18.10
CA THR A 417 -24.27 14.39 18.29
C THR A 417 -25.06 13.11 18.58
N HIS A 418 -24.94 12.10 17.74
CA HIS A 418 -25.57 10.79 17.94
C HIS A 418 -24.58 9.87 18.65
N ASN A 419 -24.79 9.62 19.93
CA ASN A 419 -23.85 8.85 20.73
C ASN A 419 -24.55 7.87 21.69
N HIS A 420 -23.82 6.83 22.06
CA HIS A 420 -24.20 5.85 23.05
C HIS A 420 -23.13 5.80 24.14
N THR A 421 -23.52 6.07 25.40
CA THR A 421 -22.65 5.91 26.58
C THR A 421 -23.16 4.87 27.57
N CYS A 422 -24.32 4.28 27.28
CA CYS A 422 -24.95 3.16 27.99
C CYS A 422 -25.50 2.19 26.95
N THR A 423 -25.72 0.92 27.33
CA THR A 423 -26.29 -0.07 26.43
C THR A 423 -27.78 0.17 26.23
N SER A 424 -28.24 0.18 24.98
CA SER A 424 -29.66 0.28 24.61
C SER A 424 -29.96 -0.57 23.38
N ALA A 425 -31.23 -0.92 23.17
CA ALA A 425 -31.66 -1.60 21.95
C ALA A 425 -31.28 -0.84 20.67
N GLU A 426 -31.39 0.49 20.68
CA GLU A 426 -31.02 1.35 19.55
C GLU A 426 -29.53 1.23 19.19
N MET A 427 -28.64 1.20 20.19
CA MET A 427 -27.20 0.99 20.01
C MET A 427 -26.92 -0.35 19.33
N LEU A 428 -27.60 -1.41 19.77
CA LEU A 428 -27.39 -2.75 19.25
C LEU A 428 -27.94 -2.92 17.83
N ASN A 429 -29.10 -2.32 17.54
CA ASN A 429 -29.69 -2.28 16.21
C ASN A 429 -28.83 -1.49 15.20
N SER A 430 -28.09 -0.48 15.65
CA SER A 430 -27.17 0.29 14.81
C SER A 430 -25.93 -0.51 14.40
N HIS A 431 -25.48 -1.46 15.24
CA HIS A 431 -24.30 -2.30 14.98
C HIS A 431 -24.57 -3.78 15.30
N PRO A 432 -25.44 -4.46 14.54
CA PRO A 432 -25.93 -5.79 14.87
C PRO A 432 -24.82 -6.83 14.89
N ARG A 433 -23.82 -6.72 14.01
CA ARG A 433 -22.64 -7.59 13.99
C ARG A 433 -21.84 -7.52 15.30
N LEU A 434 -21.66 -6.32 15.84
CA LEU A 434 -20.91 -6.13 17.08
C LEU A 434 -21.71 -6.59 18.29
N ALA A 435 -23.02 -6.32 18.30
CA ALA A 435 -23.94 -6.83 19.33
C ALA A 435 -23.96 -8.37 19.36
N LEU A 436 -24.10 -9.02 18.20
CA LEU A 436 -24.11 -10.47 18.08
C LEU A 436 -22.75 -11.11 18.40
N ASN A 437 -21.64 -10.38 18.27
CA ASN A 437 -20.33 -10.86 18.70
C ASN A 437 -20.29 -11.11 20.22
N ILE A 438 -21.02 -10.29 20.99
CA ILE A 438 -21.17 -10.43 22.44
C ILE A 438 -22.27 -11.44 22.78
N ALA A 439 -23.39 -11.40 22.06
CA ALA A 439 -24.55 -12.23 22.35
C ALA A 439 -24.34 -13.70 21.97
N GLN A 440 -23.62 -13.97 20.87
CA GLN A 440 -23.42 -15.30 20.27
C GLN A 440 -21.92 -15.61 20.06
N PRO A 441 -21.09 -15.58 21.12
CA PRO A 441 -19.63 -15.65 20.97
C PRO A 441 -19.17 -17.01 20.43
N ALA A 442 -19.86 -18.11 20.72
CA ALA A 442 -19.55 -19.44 20.19
C ALA A 442 -19.76 -19.48 18.68
N VAL A 443 -20.97 -19.17 18.23
CA VAL A 443 -21.36 -19.09 16.81
C VAL A 443 -20.44 -18.15 16.02
N CYS A 444 -20.14 -16.98 16.58
CA CYS A 444 -19.25 -16.00 15.93
C CYS A 444 -17.84 -16.58 15.74
N ARG A 445 -17.24 -17.15 16.80
CA ARG A 445 -15.89 -17.73 16.74
C ARG A 445 -15.81 -18.93 15.81
N GLU A 446 -16.82 -19.78 15.87
CA GLU A 446 -16.98 -20.93 14.99
C GLU A 446 -16.98 -20.46 13.53
N THR A 447 -17.87 -19.53 13.20
CA THR A 447 -18.00 -18.95 11.86
C THR A 447 -16.70 -18.30 11.39
N LEU A 448 -16.07 -17.47 12.22
CA LEU A 448 -14.82 -16.80 11.87
C LEU A 448 -13.59 -17.73 11.77
N SER A 449 -13.71 -18.99 12.18
CA SER A 449 -12.59 -19.94 12.10
C SER A 449 -12.39 -20.56 10.71
N TRP A 450 -13.40 -20.51 9.83
CA TRP A 450 -13.34 -21.03 8.46
C TRP A 450 -13.83 -20.07 7.37
N GLN A 451 -14.30 -18.87 7.73
CA GLN A 451 -14.61 -17.80 6.77
C GLN A 451 -14.16 -16.44 7.30
N GLU A 452 -13.72 -15.54 6.41
CA GLU A 452 -13.16 -14.24 6.78
C GLU A 452 -14.22 -13.27 7.38
N GLN A 453 -15.49 -13.46 7.01
CA GLN A 453 -16.60 -12.62 7.45
C GLN A 453 -17.77 -13.50 7.90
N ALA A 454 -18.34 -13.19 9.06
CA ALA A 454 -19.59 -13.79 9.51
C ALA A 454 -20.78 -13.06 8.87
N GLU A 455 -21.78 -13.82 8.40
CA GLU A 455 -23.00 -13.28 7.82
C GLU A 455 -24.04 -13.11 8.93
N VAL A 456 -24.84 -12.03 8.84
CA VAL A 456 -25.98 -11.82 9.73
C VAL A 456 -27.24 -12.07 8.93
N ASP A 457 -28.11 -12.92 9.45
CA ASP A 457 -29.34 -13.33 8.79
C ASP A 457 -30.53 -13.26 9.76
N HIS A 458 -31.74 -13.19 9.20
CA HIS A 458 -32.99 -13.11 9.95
C HIS A 458 -33.44 -14.48 10.43
N ILE A 459 -33.60 -14.71 11.73
CA ILE A 459 -34.11 -15.96 12.32
C ILE A 459 -35.46 -16.34 11.69
N PHE A 460 -36.42 -15.42 11.70
CA PHE A 460 -37.64 -15.51 10.91
C PHE A 460 -37.42 -14.87 9.54
N PRO A 461 -37.61 -15.62 8.43
CA PRO A 461 -37.34 -15.12 7.10
C PRO A 461 -38.11 -13.85 6.76
N GLN A 462 -37.40 -12.83 6.26
CA GLN A 462 -38.01 -11.55 5.90
C GLN A 462 -39.18 -11.69 4.91
N SER A 463 -39.14 -12.66 3.99
CA SER A 463 -40.18 -12.91 3.00
C SER A 463 -41.52 -13.35 3.61
N LYS A 464 -41.50 -13.92 4.83
CA LYS A 464 -42.70 -14.39 5.54
C LYS A 464 -43.27 -13.30 6.44
N VAL A 465 -42.42 -12.56 7.16
CA VAL A 465 -42.87 -11.66 8.24
C VAL A 465 -42.92 -10.18 7.87
N ARG A 466 -42.15 -9.71 6.87
CA ARG A 466 -42.01 -8.26 6.57
C ARG A 466 -43.35 -7.58 6.24
N ALA A 467 -44.26 -8.29 5.56
CA ALA A 467 -45.57 -7.73 5.20
C ALA A 467 -46.45 -7.41 6.42
N ARG A 468 -46.32 -8.20 7.50
CA ARG A 468 -47.12 -8.05 8.72
C ARG A 468 -46.40 -7.24 9.80
N PHE A 469 -45.07 -7.27 9.82
CA PHE A 469 -44.24 -6.66 10.86
C PHE A 469 -43.04 -5.90 10.28
N PRO A 470 -43.26 -4.81 9.51
CA PRO A 470 -42.19 -4.08 8.84
C PRO A 470 -41.16 -3.46 9.81
N ASP A 471 -41.58 -3.10 11.02
CA ASP A 471 -40.71 -2.43 12.01
C ASP A 471 -39.89 -3.40 12.87
N LEU A 472 -40.27 -4.69 12.92
CA LEU A 472 -39.61 -5.70 13.74
C LEU A 472 -38.76 -6.68 12.94
N VAL A 473 -38.96 -6.76 11.62
CA VAL A 473 -38.24 -7.72 10.77
C VAL A 473 -36.72 -7.53 10.85
N ASP A 474 -36.24 -6.30 10.88
CA ASP A 474 -34.81 -5.96 10.89
C ASP A 474 -34.27 -5.69 12.32
N ASP A 475 -35.07 -5.96 13.36
CA ASP A 475 -34.65 -5.79 14.75
C ASP A 475 -33.64 -6.86 15.17
N ILE A 476 -32.69 -6.49 16.04
CA ILE A 476 -31.63 -7.36 16.58
C ILE A 476 -32.18 -8.66 17.20
N GLY A 477 -33.39 -8.62 17.76
CA GLY A 477 -34.11 -9.79 18.25
C GLY A 477 -34.42 -10.81 17.16
N ASN A 478 -34.56 -10.39 15.90
CA ASN A 478 -34.70 -11.28 14.75
C ASN A 478 -33.37 -11.58 14.04
N LEU A 479 -32.24 -11.00 14.43
CA LEU A 479 -30.96 -11.20 13.73
C LEU A 479 -30.06 -12.21 14.47
N ALA A 480 -29.31 -13.02 13.71
CA ALA A 480 -28.31 -13.94 14.25
C ALA A 480 -27.11 -14.09 13.31
N TYR A 481 -25.96 -14.43 13.88
CA TYR A 481 -24.83 -14.89 13.09
C TYR A 481 -25.12 -16.25 12.47
N LEU A 482 -24.73 -16.38 11.20
CA LEU A 482 -24.89 -17.60 10.43
C LEU A 482 -23.66 -17.86 9.56
N GLY A 483 -23.22 -19.12 9.52
CA GLY A 483 -22.22 -19.56 8.55
C GLY A 483 -22.78 -19.54 7.13
N LYS A 484 -21.96 -19.15 6.14
CA LYS A 484 -22.40 -18.93 4.75
C LYS A 484 -23.10 -20.14 4.11
N LEU A 485 -22.59 -21.35 4.37
CA LEU A 485 -23.20 -22.59 3.86
C LEU A 485 -24.56 -22.88 4.49
N ARG A 486 -24.74 -22.57 5.77
CA ARG A 486 -26.04 -22.68 6.46
C ARG A 486 -27.01 -21.64 5.90
N ASN A 487 -26.55 -20.41 5.66
CA ASN A 487 -27.36 -19.35 5.07
C ASN A 487 -27.92 -19.73 3.69
N ILE A 488 -27.06 -20.25 2.80
CA ILE A 488 -27.47 -20.72 1.46
C ILE A 488 -28.51 -21.84 1.53
N ARG A 489 -28.39 -22.76 2.50
CA ARG A 489 -29.33 -23.89 2.64
C ARG A 489 -30.67 -23.50 3.27
N LYS A 490 -30.66 -22.52 4.18
CA LYS A 490 -31.84 -22.13 4.95
C LYS A 490 -32.91 -21.48 4.09
N THR A 491 -32.55 -20.60 3.15
CA THR A 491 -33.50 -19.90 2.26
C THR A 491 -34.65 -19.23 3.04
N ASP A 492 -35.92 -19.50 2.73
CA ASP A 492 -37.09 -18.96 3.42
C ASP A 492 -37.71 -19.93 4.45
N GLN A 493 -36.92 -20.88 4.96
CA GLN A 493 -37.35 -21.86 5.95
C GLN A 493 -37.66 -21.21 7.31
N MET A 494 -38.78 -21.60 7.92
CA MET A 494 -39.20 -21.11 9.23
C MET A 494 -38.30 -21.63 10.37
N PRO A 495 -38.09 -20.86 11.44
CA PRO A 495 -37.11 -21.20 12.48
C PRO A 495 -37.43 -22.50 13.22
N ALA A 496 -38.71 -22.87 13.36
CA ALA A 496 -39.12 -24.14 13.97
C ALA A 496 -38.56 -25.37 13.22
N GLU A 497 -38.47 -25.30 11.90
CA GLU A 497 -37.84 -26.35 11.10
C GLU A 497 -36.32 -26.20 11.05
N TYR A 498 -35.84 -24.96 10.89
CA TYR A 498 -34.42 -24.63 10.79
C TYR A 498 -33.64 -25.11 12.02
N PHE A 499 -34.19 -24.94 13.22
CA PHE A 499 -33.57 -25.34 14.48
C PHE A 499 -33.97 -26.75 14.95
N LYS A 500 -34.68 -27.54 14.15
CA LYS A 500 -35.23 -28.85 14.54
C LYS A 500 -34.17 -29.83 15.06
N SER A 501 -32.94 -29.76 14.55
CA SER A 501 -31.85 -30.67 14.94
C SER A 501 -30.99 -30.18 16.11
N MET A 502 -31.14 -28.92 16.55
CA MET A 502 -30.41 -28.40 17.70
C MET A 502 -31.11 -28.80 18.99
N SER A 503 -30.38 -28.95 20.10
CA SER A 503 -30.94 -29.11 21.43
C SER A 503 -31.49 -27.78 21.98
N ASP A 504 -32.32 -27.86 23.02
CA ASP A 504 -32.85 -26.65 23.67
C ASP A 504 -31.78 -25.89 24.45
N ASP A 505 -30.77 -26.60 24.99
CA ASP A 505 -29.59 -25.97 25.62
C ASP A 505 -28.76 -25.19 24.59
N GLU A 506 -28.51 -25.75 23.39
CA GLU A 506 -27.83 -25.02 22.30
C GLU A 506 -28.62 -23.78 21.87
N LEU A 507 -29.95 -23.90 21.72
CA LEU A 507 -30.82 -22.76 21.39
C LEU A 507 -30.73 -21.63 22.43
N LYS A 508 -30.70 -22.01 23.70
CA LYS A 508 -30.60 -21.06 24.80
C LYS A 508 -29.22 -20.41 24.86
N ASP A 509 -28.15 -21.19 24.81
CA ASP A 509 -26.78 -20.69 25.02
C ASP A 509 -26.22 -19.94 23.80
N GLU A 510 -26.55 -20.39 22.59
CA GLU A 510 -26.03 -19.82 21.35
C GLU A 510 -26.95 -18.78 20.71
N TYR A 511 -28.27 -18.92 20.91
CA TYR A 511 -29.26 -18.06 20.27
C TYR A 511 -30.11 -17.26 21.24
N LEU A 512 -30.01 -17.45 22.57
CA LEU A 512 -30.85 -16.78 23.58
C LEU A 512 -32.34 -17.06 23.39
N ILE A 513 -32.67 -18.31 23.02
CA ILE A 513 -34.02 -18.82 22.78
C ILE A 513 -34.33 -19.84 23.87
N ASP A 514 -35.08 -19.42 24.90
CA ASP A 514 -35.35 -20.26 26.09
C ASP A 514 -36.43 -21.32 25.88
N ASP A 515 -37.35 -21.10 24.94
CA ASP A 515 -38.49 -21.97 24.69
C ASP A 515 -38.66 -22.12 23.18
N ARG A 516 -38.80 -23.34 22.69
CA ARG A 516 -38.98 -23.63 21.25
C ARG A 516 -40.38 -23.27 20.76
N ALA A 517 -41.38 -23.17 21.65
CA ALA A 517 -42.75 -22.82 21.29
C ALA A 517 -42.85 -21.41 20.66
N VAL A 518 -41.91 -20.51 20.98
CA VAL A 518 -41.88 -19.14 20.44
C VAL A 518 -41.39 -19.05 18.99
N LEU A 519 -40.99 -20.18 18.37
CA LEU A 519 -40.52 -20.24 16.99
C LEU A 519 -41.66 -20.37 15.96
N ALA A 520 -42.91 -20.32 16.42
CA ALA A 520 -44.09 -20.27 15.57
C ALA A 520 -44.28 -18.87 14.95
N GLU A 521 -44.94 -18.79 13.79
CA GLU A 521 -45.09 -17.52 13.05
C GLU A 521 -45.95 -16.50 13.80
N ASP A 522 -46.99 -16.98 14.49
CA ASP A 522 -47.92 -16.19 15.29
C ASP A 522 -47.28 -15.57 16.53
N THR A 523 -46.15 -16.10 16.99
CA THR A 523 -45.38 -15.60 18.14
C THR A 523 -44.28 -14.61 17.77
N PHE A 524 -44.11 -14.26 16.48
CA PHE A 524 -42.99 -13.46 15.98
C PHE A 524 -42.73 -12.16 16.77
N ALA A 525 -43.75 -11.32 16.98
CA ALA A 525 -43.56 -10.04 17.67
C ALA A 525 -43.10 -10.21 19.13
N ALA A 526 -43.70 -11.17 19.84
CA ALA A 526 -43.32 -11.50 21.22
C ALA A 526 -41.90 -12.11 21.28
N PHE A 527 -41.54 -12.93 20.30
CA PHE A 527 -40.20 -13.49 20.18
C PHE A 527 -39.14 -12.39 20.03
N VAL A 528 -39.33 -11.47 19.08
CA VAL A 528 -38.36 -10.40 18.80
C VAL A 528 -38.15 -9.54 20.05
N GLU A 529 -39.22 -9.13 20.71
CA GLU A 529 -39.15 -8.32 21.93
C GLU A 529 -38.38 -9.03 23.06
N ALA A 530 -38.76 -10.26 23.37
CA ALA A 530 -38.15 -11.03 24.45
C ALA A 530 -36.67 -11.32 24.16
N ARG A 531 -36.33 -11.70 22.92
CA ARG A 531 -34.95 -11.97 22.55
C ARG A 531 -34.11 -10.69 22.54
N ARG A 532 -34.63 -9.56 22.05
CA ARG A 532 -33.95 -8.26 22.12
C ARG A 532 -33.61 -7.88 23.55
N GLN A 533 -34.55 -8.03 24.48
CA GLN A 533 -34.32 -7.73 25.89
C GLN A 533 -33.20 -8.60 26.49
N ARG A 534 -33.20 -9.91 26.21
CA ARG A 534 -32.11 -10.81 26.63
C ARG A 534 -30.75 -10.42 26.05
N ILE A 535 -30.70 -10.01 24.77
CA ILE A 535 -29.47 -9.53 24.12
C ILE A 535 -28.98 -8.26 24.85
N VAL A 536 -29.86 -7.30 25.12
CA VAL A 536 -29.53 -6.07 25.87
C VAL A 536 -28.98 -6.40 27.24
N GLU A 537 -29.63 -7.27 28.01
CA GLU A 537 -29.18 -7.69 29.34
C GLU A 537 -27.81 -8.37 29.31
N ARG A 538 -27.56 -9.23 28.32
CA ARG A 538 -26.26 -9.87 28.13
C ARG A 538 -25.17 -8.89 27.78
N VAL A 539 -25.46 -7.88 26.94
CA VAL A 539 -24.49 -6.82 26.61
C VAL A 539 -24.23 -5.92 27.81
N ILE A 540 -25.25 -5.57 28.61
CA ILE A 540 -25.08 -4.85 29.88
C ILE A 540 -24.19 -5.64 30.84
N ALA A 541 -24.42 -6.94 31.01
CA ALA A 541 -23.59 -7.78 31.88
C ALA A 541 -22.12 -7.82 31.40
N PHE A 542 -21.92 -7.84 30.08
CA PHE A 542 -20.60 -7.88 29.46
C PHE A 542 -19.84 -6.55 29.55
N LEU A 543 -20.50 -5.41 29.29
CA LEU A 543 -19.87 -4.07 29.29
C LEU A 543 -19.91 -3.40 30.67
N GLY A 544 -20.81 -3.85 31.55
CA GLY A 544 -21.07 -3.25 32.86
C GLY A 544 -21.83 -1.93 32.79
N ARG A 545 -22.51 -1.64 31.66
CA ARG A 545 -23.22 -0.38 31.40
C ARG A 545 -24.26 -0.49 30.31
#